data_AF-A0A371PIF7-F1
#
_entry.id   AF-A0A371PIF7-F1
#
_cell.length_a   1.000
_cell.length_b   1.000
_cell.length_c   1.000
_cell.angle_alpha   90.00
_cell.angle_beta   90.00
_cell.angle_gamma   90.00
#
_symmetry.space_group_name_H-M   'P 1'
#
loop_
_entity.id
_entity.type
_entity.pdbx_description
1 polymer ?
#
loop_
_entity_poly.entity_id
_entity_poly.type
_entity_poly.pdbx_seq_one_letter_code
_entity_poly.pdbx_strand_id
1 'polypeptide(L)'
;MKQYLFLIILLIILSGCSNPRSLPTNIGDALSHTKSVMRDQGLVTVGSYSPNEKVKFRIMVSRNITKEEAKRLAEDFIKEFENQLTNTDTDIDTFYKDHVVYFDLKSEVDGEILYEGKRESVEEIWWKF
;
A
#
# COMPACT_ATOMS: atom_id res chain seq x y z
N MET A 1 16.69 60.36 -2.27
CA MET A 1 16.76 59.10 -1.49
C MET A 1 15.34 58.64 -1.13
N LYS A 2 14.55 58.21 -2.13
CA LYS A 2 13.17 57.72 -1.93
C LYS A 2 12.94 56.55 -2.89
N GLN A 3 13.71 55.48 -2.73
CA GLN A 3 13.61 54.32 -3.63
C GLN A 3 14.09 53.00 -3.00
N TYR A 4 14.03 52.89 -1.68
CA TYR A 4 14.44 51.68 -0.96
C TYR A 4 13.35 51.09 -0.04
N LEU A 5 12.08 51.51 -0.19
CA LEU A 5 10.99 50.99 0.65
C LEU A 5 10.18 49.86 -0.02
N PHE A 6 10.41 49.57 -1.30
CA PHE A 6 9.60 48.58 -2.03
C PHE A 6 10.18 47.16 -2.03
N LEU A 7 11.42 46.96 -1.57
CA LEU A 7 12.12 45.67 -1.62
C LEU A 7 11.87 44.75 -0.41
N ILE A 8 11.25 45.25 0.67
CA ILE A 8 11.04 44.45 1.90
C ILE A 8 9.73 43.66 1.87
N ILE A 9 8.74 44.07 1.05
CA ILE A 9 7.42 43.42 1.01
C ILE A 9 7.43 42.14 0.14
N LEU A 10 8.42 41.96 -0.74
CA LEU A 10 8.49 40.76 -1.60
C LEU A 10 9.09 39.52 -0.92
N LEU A 11 9.60 39.64 0.31
CA LEU A 11 10.24 38.53 1.04
C LEU A 11 9.28 37.67 1.87
N ILE A 12 7.98 37.98 1.90
CA ILE A 12 7.00 37.31 2.80
C ILE A 12 6.16 36.24 2.07
N ILE A 13 6.38 35.99 0.77
CA ILE A 13 5.54 35.06 -0.02
C ILE A 13 6.19 33.68 -0.27
N LEU A 14 7.28 33.34 0.43
CA LEU A 14 7.98 32.05 0.24
C LEU A 14 7.87 31.08 1.42
N SER A 15 7.29 31.49 2.55
CA SER A 15 7.04 30.59 3.68
C SER A 15 5.61 30.05 3.62
N GLY A 16 5.41 29.03 2.78
CA GLY A 16 4.12 28.35 2.70
C GLY A 16 3.99 27.21 1.70
N CYS A 17 5.06 26.70 1.10
CA CYS A 17 5.01 25.36 0.52
C CYS A 17 5.21 24.38 1.68
N SER A 18 4.13 24.10 2.42
CA SER A 18 4.14 22.98 3.36
C SER A 18 4.50 21.73 2.56
N ASN A 19 5.63 21.14 2.93
CA ASN A 19 6.26 19.94 2.36
C ASN A 19 5.30 19.08 1.52
N PRO A 20 5.67 18.65 0.29
CA PRO A 20 5.04 17.42 -0.20
C PRO A 20 5.26 16.40 0.91
N ARG A 21 4.17 15.92 1.54
CA ARG A 21 4.26 14.86 2.55
C ARG A 21 5.22 13.85 1.95
N SER A 22 6.39 13.68 2.57
CA SER A 22 7.32 12.66 2.16
C SER A 22 6.56 11.37 2.34
N LEU A 23 5.97 10.87 1.25
CA LEU A 23 5.32 9.58 1.27
C LEU A 23 6.38 8.62 1.76
N PRO A 24 6.06 7.85 2.78
CA PRO A 24 7.10 7.20 3.52
C PRO A 24 7.73 6.20 2.54
N THR A 25 9.05 6.34 2.36
CA THR A 25 9.88 5.57 1.41
C THR A 25 9.78 4.06 1.62
N ASN A 26 9.07 3.65 2.67
CA ASN A 26 8.95 2.32 3.22
C ASN A 26 7.77 1.48 2.68
N ILE A 27 6.77 2.04 1.98
CA ILE A 27 5.66 1.23 1.43
C ILE A 27 6.17 0.29 0.33
N GLY A 28 7.03 0.81 -0.56
CA GLY A 28 7.66 0.01 -1.61
C GLY A 28 8.56 -1.08 -1.06
N ASP A 29 9.31 -0.77 0.00
CA ASP A 29 10.18 -1.73 0.70
C ASP A 29 9.36 -2.78 1.43
N ALA A 30 8.28 -2.39 2.12
CA ALA A 30 7.37 -3.31 2.77
C ALA A 30 6.73 -4.28 1.78
N LEU A 31 6.20 -3.78 0.66
CA LEU A 31 5.69 -4.63 -0.41
C LEU A 31 6.75 -5.57 -0.97
N SER A 32 7.98 -5.08 -1.16
CA SER A 32 9.08 -5.89 -1.70
C SER A 32 9.49 -6.99 -0.73
N HIS A 33 9.54 -6.69 0.56
CA HIS A 33 9.81 -7.64 1.62
C HIS A 33 8.72 -8.71 1.69
N THR A 34 7.45 -8.30 1.79
CA THR A 34 6.31 -9.23 1.86
C THR A 34 6.29 -10.16 0.66
N LYS A 35 6.51 -9.66 -0.56
CA LYS A 35 6.62 -10.51 -1.76
C LYS A 35 7.76 -11.51 -1.65
N SER A 36 8.90 -11.14 -1.05
CA SER A 36 10.01 -12.07 -0.80
C SER A 36 9.59 -13.17 0.17
N VAL A 37 8.96 -12.83 1.29
CA VAL A 37 8.48 -13.80 2.29
C VAL A 37 7.47 -14.77 1.67
N MET A 38 6.51 -14.25 0.89
CA MET A 38 5.50 -15.06 0.21
C MET A 38 6.14 -15.98 -0.84
N ARG A 39 7.13 -15.49 -1.59
CA ARG A 39 7.89 -16.30 -2.54
C ARG A 39 8.66 -17.43 -1.85
N ASP A 40 9.23 -17.17 -0.68
CA ASP A 40 9.95 -18.19 0.09
C ASP A 40 9.00 -19.27 0.64
N GLN A 41 7.70 -18.97 0.71
CA GLN A 41 6.61 -19.94 0.99
C GLN A 41 6.06 -20.63 -0.28
N GLY A 42 6.64 -20.36 -1.45
CA GLY A 42 6.22 -20.96 -2.72
C GLY A 42 5.08 -20.23 -3.44
N LEU A 43 4.69 -19.04 -2.99
CA LEU A 43 3.62 -18.25 -3.61
C LEU A 43 4.16 -17.32 -4.69
N VAL A 44 3.46 -17.22 -5.82
CA VAL A 44 3.75 -16.24 -6.86
C VAL A 44 2.91 -15.00 -6.60
N THR A 45 3.57 -13.88 -6.30
CA THR A 45 2.90 -12.62 -5.97
C THR A 45 3.44 -11.47 -6.81
N VAL A 46 2.56 -10.51 -7.11
CA VAL A 46 2.95 -9.21 -7.68
C VAL A 46 2.34 -8.11 -6.83
N GLY A 47 3.02 -6.97 -6.76
CA GLY A 47 2.60 -5.87 -5.91
C GLY A 47 3.13 -4.55 -6.45
N SER A 48 2.29 -3.54 -6.40
CA SER A 48 2.55 -2.19 -6.89
C SER A 48 1.99 -1.17 -5.92
N TYR A 49 2.66 -0.02 -5.86
CA TYR A 49 2.23 1.12 -5.07
C TYR A 49 2.30 2.37 -5.94
N SER A 50 1.28 3.22 -5.82
CA SER A 50 1.30 4.57 -6.36
C SER A 50 1.19 5.57 -5.20
N PRO A 51 2.13 6.53 -5.12
CA PRO A 51 2.15 7.66 -4.19
C PRO A 51 0.79 8.28 -3.81
N ASN A 52 -0.11 8.41 -4.79
CA ASN A 52 -1.32 9.21 -4.67
C ASN A 52 -2.61 8.39 -4.83
N GLU A 53 -2.52 7.06 -4.89
CA GLU A 53 -3.72 6.26 -5.18
C GLU A 53 -3.87 5.09 -4.21
N LYS A 54 -3.07 4.03 -4.34
CA LYS A 54 -3.45 2.69 -3.85
C LYS A 54 -2.22 1.80 -3.67
N VAL A 55 -2.25 0.97 -2.64
CA VAL A 55 -1.42 -0.25 -2.57
C VAL A 55 -2.21 -1.35 -3.25
N LYS A 56 -1.58 -2.11 -4.16
CA LYS A 56 -2.22 -3.26 -4.80
C LYS A 56 -1.29 -4.46 -4.76
N PHE A 57 -1.84 -5.63 -4.48
CA PHE A 57 -1.14 -6.89 -4.66
C PHE A 57 -2.03 -7.95 -5.31
N ARG A 58 -1.39 -8.97 -5.89
CA ARG A 58 -2.05 -10.14 -6.46
C ARG A 58 -1.31 -11.38 -6.04
N ILE A 59 -2.06 -12.42 -5.69
CA ILE A 59 -1.55 -13.75 -5.38
C ILE A 59 -2.04 -14.69 -6.48
N MET A 60 -1.12 -15.40 -7.12
CA MET A 60 -1.47 -16.46 -8.05
C MET A 60 -1.79 -17.73 -7.24
N VAL A 61 -2.89 -18.40 -7.59
CA VAL A 61 -3.41 -19.55 -6.82
C VAL A 61 -3.96 -20.64 -7.74
N SER A 62 -4.10 -21.85 -7.19
CA SER A 62 -4.80 -22.95 -7.87
C SER A 62 -6.26 -22.60 -8.12
N ARG A 63 -6.83 -23.12 -9.23
CA ARG A 63 -8.23 -22.86 -9.62
C ARG A 63 -9.26 -23.42 -8.63
N ASN A 64 -8.89 -24.42 -7.84
CA ASN A 64 -9.76 -25.06 -6.86
C ASN A 64 -9.60 -24.51 -5.43
N ILE A 65 -9.00 -23.33 -5.26
CA ILE A 65 -8.83 -22.71 -3.94
C ILE A 65 -10.19 -22.41 -3.28
N THR A 66 -10.31 -22.77 -2.01
CA THR A 66 -11.50 -22.47 -1.21
C THR A 66 -11.55 -21.00 -0.79
N LYS A 67 -12.72 -20.52 -0.36
CA LYS A 67 -12.87 -19.14 0.12
C LYS A 67 -12.04 -18.90 1.38
N GLU A 68 -11.97 -19.90 2.25
CA GLU A 68 -11.24 -19.86 3.51
C GLU A 68 -9.72 -19.82 3.28
N GLU A 69 -9.21 -20.61 2.34
CA GLU A 69 -7.80 -20.55 1.94
C GLU A 69 -7.46 -19.21 1.29
N ALA A 70 -8.34 -18.70 0.41
CA ALA A 70 -8.16 -17.40 -0.22
C ALA A 70 -8.10 -16.26 0.80
N LYS A 71 -9.01 -16.28 1.80
CA LYS A 71 -9.00 -15.35 2.93
C LYS A 71 -7.69 -15.38 3.67
N ARG A 72 -7.26 -16.58 4.08
CA ARG A 72 -6.03 -16.77 4.82
C ARG A 72 -4.82 -16.24 4.08
N LEU A 73 -4.68 -16.51 2.77
CA LEU A 73 -3.56 -16.03 1.98
C LEU A 73 -3.52 -14.49 1.88
N ALA A 74 -4.66 -13.83 1.68
CA ALA A 74 -4.71 -12.38 1.64
C ALA A 74 -4.41 -11.77 3.02
N GLU A 75 -4.97 -12.34 4.09
CA GLU A 75 -4.73 -11.92 5.47
C GLU A 75 -3.26 -12.08 5.86
N ASP A 76 -2.64 -13.21 5.51
CA ASP A 76 -1.21 -13.47 5.76
C ASP A 76 -0.34 -12.45 4.99
N PHE A 77 -0.67 -12.15 3.74
CA PHE A 77 0.01 -11.10 2.96
C PHE A 77 -0.12 -9.73 3.64
N ILE A 78 -1.34 -9.32 3.97
CA ILE A 78 -1.60 -7.99 4.55
C ILE A 78 -0.92 -7.88 5.91
N LYS A 79 -0.99 -8.91 6.75
CA LYS A 79 -0.34 -8.92 8.06
C LYS A 79 1.17 -8.77 7.95
N GLU A 80 1.80 -9.49 7.03
CA GLU A 80 3.24 -9.38 6.81
C GLU A 80 3.63 -7.99 6.29
N PHE A 81 2.82 -7.43 5.38
CA PHE A 81 2.99 -6.06 4.90
C PHE A 81 2.87 -5.03 6.03
N GLU A 82 1.86 -5.15 6.90
CA GLU A 82 1.64 -4.28 8.06
C GLU A 82 2.75 -4.42 9.11
N ASN A 83 3.23 -5.64 9.36
CA ASN A 83 4.37 -5.87 10.23
C ASN A 83 5.60 -5.12 9.70
N GLN A 84 5.85 -5.19 8.40
CA GLN A 84 7.01 -4.53 7.81
C GLN A 84 6.87 -3.01 7.78
N LEU A 85 5.67 -2.48 7.55
CA LEU A 85 5.41 -1.05 7.71
C LEU A 85 5.71 -0.58 9.14
N THR A 86 5.26 -1.35 10.14
CA THR A 86 5.50 -1.05 11.56
C THR A 86 6.99 -1.08 11.90
N ASN A 87 7.73 -2.07 11.37
CA ASN A 87 9.20 -2.17 11.53
C ASN A 87 9.97 -0.97 10.92
N THR A 88 9.34 -0.22 10.04
CA THR A 88 9.90 1.00 9.41
C THR A 88 9.31 2.28 10.00
N ASP A 89 8.84 2.22 11.25
CA ASP A 89 8.25 3.32 12.02
C ASP A 89 7.00 3.95 11.37
N THR A 90 6.25 3.18 10.57
CA THR A 90 4.94 3.62 10.06
C THR A 90 3.83 3.19 11.00
N ASP A 91 3.08 4.17 11.50
CA ASP A 91 1.83 3.92 12.19
C ASP A 91 0.75 3.41 11.22
N ILE A 92 0.21 2.21 11.48
CA ILE A 92 -0.73 1.54 10.58
C ILE A 92 -2.06 2.27 10.49
N ASP A 93 -2.55 2.85 11.59
CA ASP A 93 -3.78 3.63 11.59
C ASP A 93 -3.62 4.89 10.73
N THR A 94 -2.46 5.54 10.78
CA THR A 94 -2.12 6.67 9.91
C THR A 94 -1.97 6.23 8.45
N PHE A 95 -1.36 5.07 8.18
CA PHE A 95 -1.29 4.53 6.83
C PHE A 95 -2.69 4.40 6.20
N TYR A 96 -3.66 3.80 6.91
CA TYR A 96 -5.01 3.59 6.43
C TYR A 96 -5.88 4.86 6.33
N LYS A 97 -5.46 5.98 6.93
CA LYS A 97 -6.11 7.29 6.68
C LYS A 97 -5.86 7.79 5.26
N ASP A 98 -4.69 7.48 4.72
CA ASP A 98 -4.22 8.03 3.43
C ASP A 98 -4.19 6.95 2.31
N HIS A 99 -4.33 5.67 2.65
CA HIS A 99 -4.16 4.56 1.70
C HIS A 99 -5.24 3.49 1.82
N VAL A 100 -5.55 2.86 0.69
CA VAL A 100 -6.36 1.65 0.60
C VAL A 100 -5.52 0.54 -0.02
N VAL A 101 -5.56 -0.65 0.58
CA VAL A 101 -4.91 -1.86 0.06
C VAL A 101 -5.95 -2.65 -0.74
N TYR A 102 -5.70 -2.84 -2.03
CA TYR A 102 -6.52 -3.69 -2.89
C TYR A 102 -5.78 -4.99 -3.18
N PHE A 103 -6.54 -6.06 -3.35
CA PHE A 103 -5.96 -7.32 -3.76
C PHE A 103 -6.87 -8.14 -4.65
N ASP A 104 -6.25 -9.04 -5.39
CA ASP A 104 -6.94 -10.10 -6.11
C ASP A 104 -6.17 -11.43 -6.02
N LEU A 105 -6.92 -12.52 -6.09
CA LEU A 105 -6.40 -13.87 -6.19
C LEU A 105 -6.75 -14.40 -7.57
N LYS A 106 -5.71 -14.70 -8.35
CA LYS A 106 -5.82 -15.00 -9.77
C LYS A 106 -5.40 -16.43 -10.04
N SER A 107 -6.18 -17.16 -10.84
CA SER A 107 -5.84 -18.52 -11.22
C SER A 107 -4.51 -18.58 -11.98
N GLU A 108 -3.64 -19.51 -11.59
CA GLU A 108 -2.42 -19.84 -12.34
C GLU A 108 -2.69 -20.52 -13.68
N VAL A 109 -3.86 -21.15 -13.84
CA VAL A 109 -4.17 -21.99 -15.01
C VAL A 109 -4.65 -21.15 -16.19
N ASP A 110 -5.60 -20.26 -15.95
CA ASP A 110 -6.28 -19.48 -17.00
C ASP A 110 -6.25 -17.97 -16.78
N GLY A 111 -5.71 -17.53 -15.64
CA GLY A 111 -5.62 -16.12 -15.33
C GLY A 111 -6.97 -15.46 -15.00
N GLU A 112 -8.01 -16.21 -14.65
CA GLU A 112 -9.24 -15.62 -14.14
C GLU A 112 -9.02 -15.07 -12.72
N ILE A 113 -9.62 -13.91 -12.41
CA ILE A 113 -9.69 -13.43 -11.02
C ILE A 113 -10.77 -14.25 -10.32
N LEU A 114 -10.37 -15.02 -9.32
CA LEU A 114 -11.27 -15.87 -8.55
C LEU A 114 -11.90 -15.09 -7.41
N TYR A 115 -11.10 -14.27 -6.73
CA TYR A 115 -11.52 -13.47 -5.58
C TYR A 115 -10.83 -12.11 -5.62
N GLU A 116 -11.53 -11.07 -5.15
CA GLU A 116 -10.95 -9.73 -4.99
C GLU A 116 -11.44 -9.08 -3.71
N GLY A 117 -10.68 -8.11 -3.22
CA GLY A 117 -11.02 -7.42 -1.99
C GLY A 117 -10.23 -6.15 -1.77
N LYS A 118 -10.57 -5.46 -0.68
CA LYS A 118 -9.86 -4.26 -0.24
C LYS A 118 -9.88 -4.14 1.28
N ARG A 119 -8.84 -3.50 1.82
CA ARG A 119 -8.72 -3.12 3.22
C ARG A 119 -8.52 -1.61 3.33
N GLU A 120 -9.43 -0.97 4.05
CA GLU A 120 -9.47 0.48 4.27
C GLU A 120 -9.16 0.85 5.73
N SER A 121 -9.12 -0.13 6.63
CA SER A 121 -8.78 0.04 8.04
C SER A 121 -8.23 -1.26 8.63
N VAL A 122 -7.72 -1.20 9.86
CA VAL A 122 -7.28 -2.38 10.62
C VAL A 122 -8.41 -3.34 11.00
N GLU A 123 -9.67 -2.91 10.95
CA GLU A 123 -10.78 -3.68 11.54
C GLU A 123 -11.37 -4.73 10.60
N GLU A 124 -11.51 -4.42 9.30
CA GLU A 124 -12.24 -5.27 8.37
C GLU A 124 -11.61 -5.28 6.97
N ILE A 125 -11.70 -6.45 6.33
CA ILE A 125 -11.43 -6.63 4.91
C ILE A 125 -12.76 -6.81 4.19
N TRP A 126 -13.01 -5.96 3.19
CA TRP A 126 -14.14 -6.14 2.28
C TRP A 126 -13.77 -7.15 1.18
N TRP A 127 -14.69 -8.06 0.87
CA TRP A 127 -14.51 -9.15 -0.08
C TRP A 127 -15.58 -9.18 -1.17
N LYS A 128 -15.18 -9.63 -2.35
CA LYS A 128 -16.05 -10.07 -3.43
C LYS A 128 -15.66 -11.49 -3.84
N PHE A 129 -16.63 -12.40 -3.72
CA PHE A 129 -16.52 -13.82 -4.04
C PHE A 129 -17.26 -14.19 -5.32
#